data_AF-A0A3A8Q4P1-F1
#
_entry.id   AF-A0A3A8Q4P1-F1
#
_cell.length_a   1.000
_cell.length_b   1.000
_cell.length_c   1.000
_cell.angle_alpha   90.00
_cell.angle_beta   90.00
_cell.angle_gamma   90.00
#
_symmetry.space_group_name_H-M   'P 1'
#
loop_
_entity.id
_entity.type
_entity.pdbx_description
1 polymer ?
#
loop_
_entity_poly.entity_id
_entity_poly.type
_entity_poly.pdbx_seq_one_letter_code
_entity_poly.pdbx_strand_id
1 'polypeptide(L)'
;MRIKQKPEDFSVKESYRFDEVASGKHRVYLMDKQKLSTFDAVNRIRDAFGLKPGAISYCGLKDKQGRTEQIIAVDGADVDMQEPDLRLKFLGRTDKPLSARNITSNRFSVTVRALTHDSLAPLNLAAAEVNRLGVVNYFDSQRFGAIKHGQGFIAKDLIRGDFEAALHNYFARPSDLDRTEDAKVKGFWRDNWGKWDARVPFEGAKKYHRILRSLREHPGDWLRAFLQIDSDYRAMILFEYQSFLWNEGVRRYLQLMLPREAMFPMRYQAGTLLHYRDATPDVLHILREKTFPLVGPDSTFEDPKVAEAMTWVLGKEKLKLPDLRIKGAERMLYFKEEQRPLVMFPHKLVVGRTQHDDVNRGDIKVNVAFTLPPGAYATLVIKRLFHFEYTEDSKEDIRTSQRPRLVTTEREEERVQEARSAARASEGPSRHRTLADRAAPRTTRPASSERPARPATSRRDDRAATPGKDARPPSRIGRPARAPREALPDLDEVKAAPPPAPEAEIPLGFRAKQKQRKQVKAEGRAEKAEKQRLAAAKSAKKQKRK
;
A
#
# COMPACT_ATOMS: atom_id res chain seq x y z
N MET A 1 3.93 -27.07 -2.01
CA MET A 1 3.77 -26.11 -0.89
C MET A 1 2.78 -24.97 -1.20
N ARG A 2 2.13 -24.43 -0.16
CA ARG A 2 1.21 -23.28 -0.22
C ARG A 2 1.40 -22.37 1.00
N ILE A 3 1.14 -21.07 0.85
CA ILE A 3 1.08 -20.09 1.94
C ILE A 3 -0.21 -19.27 1.85
N LYS A 4 -0.58 -18.56 2.92
CA LYS A 4 -1.74 -17.64 2.96
C LYS A 4 -3.08 -18.36 2.64
N GLN A 5 -3.23 -19.65 2.97
CA GLN A 5 -4.52 -20.36 2.81
C GLN A 5 -5.53 -19.90 3.86
N LYS A 6 -5.07 -19.66 5.09
CA LYS A 6 -5.78 -18.94 6.16
C LYS A 6 -5.10 -17.61 6.46
N PRO A 7 -5.82 -16.60 6.99
CA PRO A 7 -5.19 -15.34 7.43
C PRO A 7 -4.10 -15.56 8.49
N GLU A 8 -4.30 -16.53 9.38
CA GLU A 8 -3.36 -16.85 10.45
C GLU A 8 -2.06 -17.46 9.93
N ASP A 9 -2.08 -18.05 8.73
CA ASP A 9 -0.89 -18.61 8.08
C ASP A 9 0.13 -17.53 7.70
N PHE A 10 -0.26 -16.25 7.74
CA PHE A 10 0.64 -15.16 7.43
C PHE A 10 0.41 -14.02 8.42
N SER A 11 1.13 -14.11 9.54
CA SER A 11 1.10 -13.12 10.60
C SER A 11 2.30 -12.19 10.52
N VAL A 12 2.06 -10.88 10.60
CA VAL A 12 3.10 -9.85 10.60
C VAL A 12 2.92 -8.94 11.81
N LYS A 13 3.98 -8.74 12.59
CA LYS A 13 4.00 -7.76 13.68
C LYS A 13 5.10 -6.74 13.44
N GLU A 14 4.70 -5.49 13.23
CA GLU A 14 5.61 -4.37 13.11
C GLU A 14 6.30 -4.10 14.44
N SER A 15 7.63 -3.99 14.41
CA SER A 15 8.40 -3.39 15.50
C SER A 15 8.65 -1.94 15.13
N TYR A 16 8.42 -1.03 16.08
CA TYR A 16 8.34 0.39 15.80
C TYR A 16 9.01 1.22 16.90
N ARG A 17 9.29 2.49 16.56
CA ARG A 17 9.72 3.54 17.48
C ARG A 17 9.07 4.86 17.05
N PHE A 18 8.52 5.59 18.00
CA PHE A 18 8.11 6.97 17.82
C PHE A 18 8.47 7.76 19.07
N ASP A 19 8.69 9.05 18.91
CA ASP A 19 9.00 9.94 20.03
C ASP A 19 7.69 10.34 20.70
N GLU A 20 7.51 9.88 21.94
CA GLU A 20 6.29 10.14 22.70
C GLU A 20 6.29 11.57 23.25
N VAL A 21 5.22 12.30 22.94
CA VAL A 21 5.02 13.68 23.36
C VAL A 21 3.63 13.78 23.98
N ALA A 22 3.52 14.05 25.29
CA ALA A 22 2.25 14.03 26.02
C ALA A 22 1.18 14.98 25.41
N SER A 23 1.61 16.14 24.94
CA SER A 23 0.77 17.14 24.24
C SER A 23 0.80 17.01 22.71
N GLY A 24 1.38 15.93 22.19
CA GLY A 24 1.50 15.69 20.75
C GLY A 24 0.14 15.68 20.04
N LYS A 25 0.08 16.36 18.90
CA LYS A 25 -1.14 16.50 18.09
C LYS A 25 -1.63 15.16 17.53
N HIS A 26 -0.70 14.27 17.21
CA HIS A 26 -0.99 12.99 16.60
C HIS A 26 -1.13 11.90 17.66
N ARG A 27 -2.26 11.19 17.64
CA ARG A 27 -2.54 10.06 18.54
C ARG A 27 -2.13 8.76 17.86
N VAL A 28 -1.24 8.02 18.50
CA VAL A 28 -0.67 6.79 17.96
C VAL A 28 -1.45 5.59 18.46
N TYR A 29 -1.85 4.72 17.54
CA TYR A 29 -2.57 3.48 17.82
C TYR A 29 -1.84 2.30 17.20
N LEU A 30 -1.82 1.17 17.91
CA LEU A 30 -1.56 -0.13 17.30
C LEU A 30 -2.84 -0.60 16.61
N MET A 31 -2.76 -0.81 15.31
CA MET A 31 -3.83 -1.34 14.47
C MET A 31 -3.58 -2.83 14.20
N ASP A 32 -4.47 -3.69 14.69
CA ASP A 32 -4.54 -5.12 14.36
C ASP A 32 -5.65 -5.31 13.32
N LYS A 33 -5.27 -5.77 12.11
CA LYS A 33 -6.21 -6.00 11.00
C LYS A 33 -6.08 -7.40 10.43
N GLN A 34 -7.18 -7.95 9.95
CA GLN A 34 -7.26 -9.26 9.30
C GLN A 34 -8.04 -9.16 7.99
N LYS A 35 -7.54 -9.76 6.89
CA LYS A 35 -8.20 -9.73 5.56
C LYS A 35 -8.47 -8.33 4.98
N LEU A 36 -7.89 -7.28 5.55
CA LEU A 36 -8.02 -5.88 5.09
C LEU A 36 -6.67 -5.37 4.58
N SER A 37 -6.68 -4.64 3.46
CA SER A 37 -5.51 -3.85 3.09
C SER A 37 -5.33 -2.68 4.07
N THR A 38 -4.15 -2.06 4.06
CA THR A 38 -3.91 -0.86 4.90
C THR A 38 -4.85 0.28 4.49
N PHE A 39 -5.08 0.46 3.18
CA PHE A 39 -6.02 1.45 2.67
C PHE A 39 -7.46 1.16 3.08
N ASP A 40 -7.90 -0.10 3.02
CA ASP A 40 -9.27 -0.48 3.43
C ASP A 40 -9.50 -0.15 4.91
N ALA A 41 -8.54 -0.50 5.78
CA ALA A 41 -8.62 -0.22 7.21
C ALA A 41 -8.61 1.29 7.50
N VAL A 42 -7.71 2.05 6.86
CA VAL A 42 -7.60 3.51 7.01
C VAL A 42 -8.87 4.22 6.52
N ASN A 43 -9.41 3.81 5.37
CA ASN A 43 -10.67 4.37 4.85
C ASN A 43 -11.84 4.07 5.79
N ARG A 44 -11.94 2.84 6.30
CA ARG A 44 -12.98 2.46 7.26
C ARG A 44 -12.91 3.31 8.54
N ILE A 45 -11.72 3.51 9.10
CA ILE A 45 -11.52 4.38 10.27
C ILE A 45 -11.88 5.82 9.91
N ARG A 46 -11.42 6.34 8.77
CA ARG A 46 -11.74 7.71 8.33
C ARG A 46 -13.24 7.92 8.26
N ASP A 47 -13.96 7.02 7.60
CA ASP A 47 -15.39 7.17 7.36
C ASP A 47 -16.20 7.02 8.65
N ALA A 48 -15.82 6.08 9.53
CA ALA A 48 -16.46 5.88 10.83
C ALA A 48 -16.33 7.09 11.78
N PHE A 49 -15.23 7.85 11.67
CA PHE A 49 -14.93 8.98 12.55
C PHE A 49 -15.01 10.36 11.86
N GLY A 50 -15.46 10.42 10.60
CA GLY A 50 -15.59 11.67 9.85
C GLY A 50 -14.27 12.42 9.65
N LEU A 51 -13.15 11.69 9.50
CA LEU A 51 -11.82 12.28 9.40
C LEU A 51 -11.54 12.84 8.01
N LYS A 52 -10.71 13.88 7.93
CA LYS A 52 -10.28 14.46 6.64
C LYS A 52 -9.36 13.48 5.89
N PRO A 53 -9.35 13.51 4.54
CA PRO A 53 -8.32 12.82 3.76
C PRO A 53 -6.92 13.20 4.24
N GLY A 54 -6.03 12.22 4.39
CA GLY A 54 -4.65 12.43 4.89
C GLY A 54 -4.51 12.59 6.41
N ALA A 55 -5.61 12.54 7.19
CA ALA A 55 -5.54 12.67 8.66
C ALA A 55 -4.92 11.46 9.37
N ILE A 56 -4.76 10.32 8.67
CA ILE A 56 -4.15 9.10 9.21
C ILE A 56 -2.84 8.83 8.49
N SER A 57 -1.75 8.74 9.25
CA SER A 57 -0.41 8.39 8.78
C SER A 57 -0.01 6.99 9.27
N TYR A 58 0.87 6.31 8.54
CA TYR A 58 1.32 4.94 8.83
C TYR A 58 2.72 4.69 8.25
N CYS A 59 3.44 3.70 8.79
CA CYS A 59 4.85 3.46 8.46
C CYS A 59 5.07 2.72 7.12
N GLY A 60 4.04 2.02 6.64
CA GLY A 60 4.08 1.30 5.37
C GLY A 60 2.83 0.44 5.18
N LEU A 61 2.72 -0.13 3.99
CA LEU A 61 1.61 -1.03 3.66
C LEU A 61 1.89 -2.44 4.17
N LYS A 62 0.86 -3.09 4.70
CA LYS A 62 0.87 -4.52 5.04
C LYS A 62 -0.11 -5.28 4.18
N ASP A 63 0.22 -6.55 3.97
CA ASP A 63 -0.59 -7.52 3.23
C ASP A 63 -2.06 -7.52 3.63
N LYS A 64 -2.93 -7.62 2.62
CA LYS A 64 -4.37 -7.88 2.81
C LYS A 64 -4.60 -9.33 3.25
N GLN A 65 -3.91 -10.27 2.64
CA GLN A 65 -4.07 -11.71 2.88
C GLN A 65 -3.20 -12.15 4.07
N GLY A 66 -3.61 -11.78 5.28
CA GLY A 66 -2.91 -12.11 6.52
C GLY A 66 -3.54 -11.46 7.75
N ARG A 67 -2.89 -11.66 8.90
CA ARG A 67 -3.13 -10.91 10.14
C ARG A 67 -1.94 -10.00 10.39
N THR A 68 -2.18 -8.70 10.57
CA THR A 68 -1.10 -7.72 10.63
C THR A 68 -1.29 -6.72 11.75
N GLU A 69 -0.25 -6.51 12.55
CA GLU A 69 -0.15 -5.46 13.55
C GLU A 69 0.81 -4.37 13.05
N GLN A 70 0.35 -3.13 12.97
CA GLN A 70 1.15 -1.96 12.56
C GLN A 70 0.72 -0.72 13.35
N ILE A 71 1.58 0.29 13.45
CA ILE A 71 1.15 1.56 14.05
C ILE A 71 0.53 2.50 13.00
N ILE A 72 -0.48 3.25 13.44
CA ILE A 72 -1.06 4.38 12.74
C ILE A 72 -1.05 5.60 13.65
N ALA A 73 -1.05 6.79 13.09
CA ALA A 73 -1.23 8.02 13.85
C ALA A 73 -2.33 8.89 13.25
N VAL A 74 -3.28 9.27 14.10
CA VAL A 74 -4.46 10.05 13.75
C VAL A 74 -4.24 11.49 14.17
N ASP A 75 -4.42 12.41 13.24
CA ASP A 75 -4.30 13.85 13.47
C ASP A 75 -5.49 14.38 14.29
N GLY A 76 -5.25 14.85 15.52
CA GLY A 76 -6.18 15.67 16.26
C GLY A 76 -7.44 15.00 16.81
N ALA A 77 -7.72 13.73 16.48
CA ALA A 77 -8.93 13.01 16.90
C ALA A 77 -8.64 11.70 17.67
N ASP A 78 -9.44 11.45 18.72
CA ASP A 78 -9.48 10.15 19.38
C ASP A 78 -10.35 9.17 18.59
N VAL A 79 -9.87 7.95 18.39
CA VAL A 79 -10.58 6.89 17.66
C VAL A 79 -10.57 5.61 18.50
N ASP A 80 -11.68 4.87 18.47
CA ASP A 80 -11.78 3.57 19.12
C ASP A 80 -12.61 2.60 18.28
N MET A 81 -11.97 1.53 17.81
CA MET A 81 -12.59 0.54 16.95
C MET A 81 -12.18 -0.85 17.44
N GLN A 82 -13.18 -1.69 17.74
CA GLN A 82 -13.00 -3.04 18.29
C GLN A 82 -13.83 -4.06 17.49
N GLU A 83 -13.66 -4.05 16.17
CA GLU A 83 -14.32 -5.00 15.27
C GLU A 83 -13.56 -6.34 15.22
N PRO A 84 -14.19 -7.44 14.78
CA PRO A 84 -13.53 -8.74 14.67
C PRO A 84 -12.28 -8.73 13.78
N ASP A 85 -12.32 -7.99 12.67
CA ASP A 85 -11.27 -7.90 11.64
C ASP A 85 -10.44 -6.62 11.72
N LEU A 86 -10.78 -5.67 12.60
CA LEU A 86 -10.07 -4.41 12.79
C LEU A 86 -10.18 -3.89 14.23
N ARG A 87 -9.03 -3.85 14.93
CA ARG A 87 -8.93 -3.36 16.31
C ARG A 87 -7.87 -2.27 16.44
N LEU A 88 -8.16 -1.26 17.27
CA LEU A 88 -7.24 -0.20 17.62
C LEU A 88 -6.90 -0.25 19.11
N LYS A 89 -5.62 -0.09 19.43
CA LYS A 89 -5.14 0.08 20.81
C LYS A 89 -4.32 1.35 20.90
N PHE A 90 -4.78 2.32 21.69
CA PHE A 90 -4.04 3.56 21.94
C PHE A 90 -2.69 3.25 22.60
N LEU A 91 -1.62 3.88 22.07
CA LEU A 91 -0.25 3.70 22.56
C LEU A 91 0.33 4.97 23.18
N GLY A 92 -0.07 6.15 22.69
CA GLY A 92 0.51 7.41 23.12
C GLY A 92 0.31 8.51 22.09
N ARG A 93 1.12 9.56 22.14
CA ARG A 93 1.03 10.72 21.26
C ARG A 93 2.39 11.10 20.71
N THR A 94 2.41 11.78 19.58
CA THR A 94 3.63 12.31 18.95
C THR A 94 3.35 13.65 18.29
N ASP A 95 4.40 14.44 18.05
CA ASP A 95 4.34 15.76 17.43
C ASP A 95 4.31 15.70 15.90
N LYS A 96 4.75 14.58 15.31
CA LYS A 96 4.90 14.39 13.86
C LYS A 96 4.04 13.24 13.32
N PRO A 97 3.56 13.31 12.07
CA PRO A 97 2.99 12.14 11.39
C PRO A 97 3.98 10.97 11.36
N LEU A 98 3.46 9.75 11.36
CA LEU A 98 4.30 8.57 11.19
C LEU A 98 4.85 8.49 9.76
N SER A 99 6.05 7.97 9.64
CA SER A 99 6.73 7.71 8.38
C SER A 99 7.42 6.35 8.39
N ALA A 100 8.02 5.95 7.27
CA ALA A 100 8.83 4.75 7.17
C ALA A 100 10.06 4.74 8.12
N ARG A 101 10.43 5.88 8.72
CA ARG A 101 11.51 5.94 9.73
C ARG A 101 11.09 5.38 11.09
N ASN A 102 9.78 5.27 11.33
CA ASN A 102 9.24 4.79 12.61
C ASN A 102 9.19 3.27 12.70
N ILE A 103 9.43 2.55 11.59
CA ILE A 103 9.53 1.08 11.61
C ILE A 103 10.98 0.65 11.77
N THR A 104 11.24 -0.27 12.70
CA THR A 104 12.56 -0.86 12.93
C THR A 104 12.70 -2.24 12.30
N SER A 105 11.63 -3.04 12.31
CA SER A 105 11.60 -4.36 11.68
C SER A 105 10.17 -4.90 11.56
N ASN A 106 10.01 -6.01 10.83
CA ASN A 106 8.78 -6.79 10.78
C ASN A 106 9.08 -8.20 11.27
N ARG A 107 8.32 -8.67 12.26
CA ARG A 107 8.37 -10.05 12.74
C ARG A 107 7.30 -10.87 12.03
N PHE A 108 7.73 -11.91 11.34
CA PHE A 108 6.87 -12.79 10.56
C PHE A 108 6.71 -14.12 11.28
N SER A 109 5.49 -14.65 11.20
CA SER A 109 5.19 -16.06 11.45
C SER A 109 4.37 -16.54 10.26
N VAL A 110 4.95 -17.45 9.48
CA VAL A 110 4.35 -17.96 8.25
C VAL A 110 4.15 -19.46 8.37
N THR A 111 2.91 -19.91 8.21
CA THR A 111 2.58 -21.34 8.09
C THR A 111 2.71 -21.74 6.62
N VAL A 112 3.64 -22.64 6.35
CA VAL A 112 3.80 -23.30 5.05
C VAL A 112 3.03 -24.62 5.10
N ARG A 113 2.13 -24.80 4.13
CA ARG A 113 1.14 -25.88 4.03
C ARG A 113 1.34 -26.71 2.78
N ALA A 114 0.59 -27.80 2.67
CA ALA A 114 0.64 -28.72 1.54
C ALA A 114 2.09 -29.19 1.28
N LEU A 115 2.75 -29.64 2.36
CA LEU A 115 4.09 -30.24 2.32
C LEU A 115 3.96 -31.76 2.40
N THR A 116 4.84 -32.45 1.70
CA THR A 116 4.97 -33.91 1.78
C THR A 116 6.12 -34.29 2.70
N HIS A 117 6.34 -35.58 2.96
CA HIS A 117 7.54 -36.01 3.68
C HIS A 117 8.84 -35.67 2.92
N ASP A 118 8.83 -35.77 1.58
CA ASP A 118 9.98 -35.46 0.73
C ASP A 118 10.34 -33.97 0.77
N SER A 119 9.35 -33.11 1.00
CA SER A 119 9.53 -31.67 1.22
C SER A 119 10.44 -31.34 2.41
N LEU A 120 10.50 -32.22 3.41
CA LEU A 120 11.17 -31.95 4.67
C LEU A 120 12.67 -32.26 4.63
N ALA A 121 13.08 -33.25 3.83
CA ALA A 121 14.47 -33.70 3.76
C ALA A 121 15.46 -32.57 3.42
N PRO A 122 15.23 -31.73 2.39
CA PRO A 122 16.14 -30.63 2.05
C PRO A 122 15.98 -29.37 2.93
N LEU A 123 14.95 -29.28 3.78
CA LEU A 123 14.60 -28.03 4.47
C LEU A 123 15.68 -27.59 5.48
N ASN A 124 16.28 -28.55 6.21
CA ASN A 124 17.34 -28.24 7.18
C ASN A 124 18.58 -27.64 6.50
N LEU A 125 18.98 -28.20 5.35
CA LEU A 125 20.09 -27.69 4.55
C LEU A 125 19.75 -26.29 4.02
N ALA A 126 18.55 -26.10 3.48
CA ALA A 126 18.11 -24.80 2.98
C ALA A 126 18.07 -23.72 4.09
N ALA A 127 17.68 -24.09 5.31
CA ALA A 127 17.72 -23.18 6.46
C ALA A 127 19.16 -22.80 6.85
N ALA A 128 20.09 -23.76 6.83
CA ALA A 128 21.51 -23.48 7.05
C ALA A 128 22.09 -22.57 5.95
N GLU A 129 21.74 -22.81 4.69
CA GLU A 129 22.12 -21.94 3.56
C GLU A 129 21.59 -20.51 3.77
N VAL A 130 20.31 -20.34 4.11
CA VAL A 130 19.73 -19.02 4.33
C VAL A 130 20.43 -18.26 5.47
N ASN A 131 20.79 -18.95 6.55
CA ASN A 131 21.55 -18.33 7.64
C ASN A 131 22.97 -17.92 7.22
N ARG A 132 23.65 -18.74 6.41
CA ARG A 132 25.03 -18.49 5.96
C ARG A 132 25.10 -17.42 4.86
N LEU A 133 24.24 -17.55 3.86
CA LEU A 133 24.30 -16.83 2.59
C LEU A 133 23.36 -15.63 2.52
N GLY A 134 22.34 -15.61 3.39
CA GLY A 134 21.24 -14.66 3.31
C GLY A 134 20.29 -14.95 2.15
N VAL A 135 19.45 -13.97 1.85
CA VAL A 135 18.50 -13.99 0.74
C VAL A 135 18.70 -12.74 -0.08
N VAL A 136 18.86 -12.86 -1.41
CA VAL A 136 18.90 -11.70 -2.30
C VAL A 136 17.61 -10.93 -2.15
N ASN A 137 17.71 -9.63 -1.85
CA ASN A 137 16.62 -8.79 -1.38
C ASN A 137 15.78 -8.22 -2.54
N TYR A 138 15.37 -9.10 -3.45
CA TYR A 138 14.52 -8.78 -4.58
C TYR A 138 13.19 -8.14 -4.20
N PHE A 139 12.54 -7.54 -5.19
CA PHE A 139 11.12 -7.26 -5.15
C PHE A 139 10.37 -8.52 -5.57
N ASP A 140 9.47 -9.03 -4.73
CA ASP A 140 8.72 -10.25 -5.02
C ASP A 140 7.46 -9.98 -5.88
N SER A 141 6.82 -11.04 -6.40
CA SER A 141 5.59 -11.03 -7.20
C SER A 141 4.51 -10.07 -6.68
N GLN A 142 4.38 -9.92 -5.36
CA GLN A 142 3.44 -9.00 -4.73
C GLN A 142 3.65 -7.51 -5.10
N ARG A 143 4.86 -7.11 -5.50
CA ARG A 143 5.15 -5.76 -6.00
C ARG A 143 4.61 -5.51 -7.41
N PHE A 144 4.39 -6.57 -8.18
CA PHE A 144 4.09 -6.52 -9.61
C PHE A 144 2.60 -6.72 -9.93
N GLY A 145 1.71 -6.19 -9.08
CA GLY A 145 0.28 -6.47 -9.15
C GLY A 145 -0.36 -6.19 -10.53
N ALA A 146 0.08 -5.17 -11.25
CA ALA A 146 -0.48 -4.80 -12.54
C ALA A 146 -0.17 -5.84 -13.63
N ILE A 147 1.04 -6.43 -13.61
CA ILE A 147 1.45 -7.45 -14.58
C ILE A 147 0.54 -8.69 -14.54
N LYS A 148 -0.05 -9.00 -13.37
CA LYS A 148 -0.85 -10.22 -13.14
C LYS A 148 -2.03 -10.32 -14.10
N HIS A 149 -2.47 -9.17 -14.59
CA HIS A 149 -3.68 -8.98 -15.37
C HIS A 149 -3.36 -8.60 -16.82
N GLY A 150 -2.12 -8.83 -17.23
CA GLY A 150 -1.63 -8.53 -18.57
C GLY A 150 -1.42 -7.05 -18.83
N GLN A 151 -1.65 -6.16 -17.86
CA GLN A 151 -1.60 -4.70 -18.02
C GLN A 151 -0.23 -4.20 -18.50
N GLY A 152 0.83 -4.98 -18.26
CA GLY A 152 2.19 -4.54 -18.50
C GLY A 152 2.60 -3.45 -17.51
N PHE A 153 3.68 -2.75 -17.82
CA PHE A 153 4.16 -1.63 -17.00
C PHE A 153 3.61 -0.31 -17.55
N ILE A 154 2.61 0.25 -16.88
CA ILE A 154 2.03 1.58 -17.22
C ILE A 154 3.12 2.66 -17.26
N ALA A 155 4.17 2.53 -16.43
CA ALA A 155 5.31 3.43 -16.43
C ALA A 155 6.02 3.52 -17.79
N LYS A 156 6.02 2.44 -18.61
CA LYS A 156 6.61 2.48 -19.96
C LYS A 156 5.82 3.38 -20.90
N ASP A 157 4.50 3.41 -20.78
CA ASP A 157 3.63 4.28 -21.57
C ASP A 157 3.87 5.74 -21.17
N LEU A 158 3.98 6.01 -19.86
CA LEU A 158 4.34 7.33 -19.34
C LEU A 158 5.71 7.83 -19.83
N ILE A 159 6.73 6.96 -19.82
CA ILE A 159 8.09 7.28 -20.31
C ILE A 159 8.07 7.68 -21.79
N ARG A 160 7.24 7.01 -22.60
CA ARG A 160 7.08 7.31 -24.03
C ARG A 160 6.24 8.56 -24.30
N GLY A 161 5.56 9.10 -23.28
CA GLY A 161 4.60 10.20 -23.43
C GLY A 161 3.23 9.77 -23.95
N ASP A 162 2.95 8.47 -24.00
CA ASP A 162 1.63 7.92 -24.38
C ASP A 162 0.71 7.88 -23.16
N PHE A 163 0.26 9.07 -22.75
CA PHE A 163 -0.61 9.24 -21.58
C PHE A 163 -2.01 8.63 -21.78
N GLU A 164 -2.46 8.49 -23.03
CA GLU A 164 -3.73 7.83 -23.35
C GLU A 164 -3.63 6.34 -23.03
N ALA A 165 -2.61 5.65 -23.55
CA ALA A 165 -2.38 4.24 -23.26
C ALA A 165 -2.17 4.01 -21.75
N ALA A 166 -1.42 4.90 -21.09
CA ALA A 166 -1.20 4.83 -19.65
C ALA A 166 -2.52 4.92 -18.86
N LEU A 167 -3.37 5.89 -19.20
CA LEU A 167 -4.68 6.06 -18.57
C LEU A 167 -5.61 4.88 -18.88
N HIS A 168 -5.63 4.41 -20.13
CA HIS A 168 -6.43 3.26 -20.54
C HIS A 168 -6.04 1.99 -19.78
N ASN A 169 -4.74 1.70 -19.66
CA ASN A 169 -4.24 0.54 -18.91
C ASN A 169 -4.61 0.61 -17.42
N TYR A 170 -4.70 1.80 -16.82
CA TYR A 170 -5.18 1.97 -15.45
C TYR A 170 -6.72 1.87 -15.32
N PHE A 171 -7.45 2.53 -16.21
CA PHE A 171 -8.86 2.87 -16.04
C PHE A 171 -9.83 1.95 -16.79
N ALA A 172 -9.38 1.28 -17.86
CA ALA A 172 -10.22 0.52 -18.79
C ALA A 172 -9.69 -0.89 -19.07
N ARG A 173 -8.74 -1.39 -18.26
CA ARG A 173 -8.21 -2.74 -18.42
C ARG A 173 -8.58 -3.64 -17.24
N PRO A 174 -9.73 -4.34 -17.29
CA PRO A 174 -10.11 -5.27 -16.24
C PRO A 174 -9.16 -6.47 -16.23
N SER A 175 -9.10 -7.12 -15.08
CA SER A 175 -8.44 -8.40 -14.92
C SER A 175 -9.42 -9.53 -15.19
N ASP A 176 -9.00 -10.55 -15.94
CA ASP A 176 -9.79 -11.76 -16.17
C ASP A 176 -10.07 -12.56 -14.88
N LEU A 177 -9.33 -12.27 -13.80
CA LEU A 177 -9.39 -12.95 -12.51
C LEU A 177 -10.01 -12.06 -11.42
N ASP A 178 -10.38 -10.83 -11.74
CA ASP A 178 -10.95 -9.89 -10.79
C ASP A 178 -12.45 -9.71 -11.08
N ARG A 179 -13.27 -9.99 -10.08
CA ARG A 179 -14.74 -9.83 -10.15
C ARG A 179 -15.23 -8.70 -9.25
N THR A 180 -14.32 -7.91 -8.68
CA THR A 180 -14.70 -6.76 -7.85
C THR A 180 -15.53 -5.74 -8.65
N GLU A 181 -16.26 -4.89 -7.94
CA GLU A 181 -16.94 -3.73 -8.54
C GLU A 181 -15.97 -2.88 -9.39
N ASP A 182 -14.69 -2.82 -9.00
CA ASP A 182 -13.67 -2.15 -9.79
C ASP A 182 -13.46 -2.79 -11.17
N ALA A 183 -13.36 -4.11 -11.23
CA ALA A 183 -13.21 -4.83 -12.49
C ALA A 183 -14.42 -4.61 -13.41
N LYS A 184 -15.64 -4.57 -12.85
CA LYS A 184 -16.86 -4.26 -13.61
C LYS A 184 -16.82 -2.84 -14.19
N VAL A 185 -16.39 -1.86 -13.39
CA VAL A 185 -16.22 -0.47 -13.85
C VAL A 185 -15.17 -0.38 -14.96
N LYS A 186 -14.02 -1.04 -14.80
CA LYS A 186 -12.97 -1.10 -15.84
C LYS A 186 -13.47 -1.76 -17.11
N GLY A 187 -14.23 -2.85 -17.00
CA GLY A 187 -14.88 -3.51 -18.14
C GLY A 187 -15.85 -2.60 -18.87
N PHE A 188 -16.67 -1.84 -18.13
CA PHE A 188 -17.56 -0.84 -18.74
C PHE A 188 -16.78 0.21 -19.54
N TRP A 189 -15.69 0.75 -19.00
CA TRP A 189 -14.90 1.79 -19.68
C TRP A 189 -14.07 1.26 -20.84
N ARG A 190 -13.67 -0.02 -20.81
CA ARG A 190 -13.12 -0.72 -21.99
C ARG A 190 -14.09 -0.65 -23.17
N ASP A 191 -15.36 -0.96 -22.92
CA ASP A 191 -16.38 -1.09 -23.96
C ASP A 191 -16.99 0.27 -24.38
N ASN A 192 -16.75 1.33 -23.58
CA ASN A 192 -17.30 2.67 -23.76
C ASN A 192 -16.22 3.77 -23.78
N TRP A 193 -15.00 3.43 -24.21
CA TRP A 193 -13.89 4.39 -24.27
C TRP A 193 -14.26 5.61 -25.13
N GLY A 194 -13.97 6.82 -24.63
CA GLY A 194 -14.34 8.08 -25.27
C GLY A 194 -15.77 8.58 -24.96
N LYS A 195 -16.67 7.74 -24.45
CA LYS A 195 -18.07 8.11 -24.13
C LYS A 195 -18.20 8.57 -22.67
N TRP A 196 -17.54 9.67 -22.30
CA TRP A 196 -17.38 10.08 -20.89
C TRP A 196 -18.69 10.44 -20.17
N ASP A 197 -19.76 10.74 -20.90
CA ASP A 197 -21.11 10.99 -20.36
C ASP A 197 -21.92 9.72 -20.11
N ALA A 198 -21.40 8.55 -20.50
CA ALA A 198 -22.06 7.28 -20.25
C ALA A 198 -22.24 7.01 -18.74
N ARG A 199 -23.44 6.54 -18.36
CA ARG A 199 -23.79 6.25 -16.97
C ARG A 199 -23.26 4.88 -16.57
N VAL A 200 -22.28 4.86 -15.66
CA VAL A 200 -21.75 3.61 -15.09
C VAL A 200 -22.74 3.05 -14.06
N PRO A 201 -23.22 1.80 -14.20
CA PRO A 201 -24.23 1.22 -13.31
C PRO A 201 -23.66 0.58 -12.04
N PHE A 202 -22.38 0.82 -11.72
CA PHE A 202 -21.64 0.16 -10.64
C PHE A 202 -21.25 1.16 -9.54
N GLU A 203 -21.36 0.79 -8.27
CA GLU A 203 -21.07 1.69 -7.15
C GLU A 203 -19.58 2.06 -7.08
N GLY A 204 -18.72 1.16 -7.55
CA GLY A 204 -17.28 1.37 -7.66
C GLY A 204 -16.88 2.57 -8.54
N ALA A 205 -17.80 3.11 -9.35
CA ALA A 205 -17.52 4.24 -10.24
C ALA A 205 -17.13 5.53 -9.49
N LYS A 206 -17.57 5.71 -8.24
CA LYS A 206 -17.33 6.93 -7.44
C LYS A 206 -15.85 7.30 -7.34
N LYS A 207 -14.96 6.31 -7.26
CA LYS A 207 -13.52 6.53 -7.13
C LYS A 207 -12.89 7.18 -8.38
N TYR A 208 -13.56 7.10 -9.52
CA TYR A 208 -13.07 7.60 -10.81
C TYR A 208 -13.65 8.95 -11.21
N HIS A 209 -14.51 9.54 -10.37
CA HIS A 209 -15.23 10.79 -10.67
C HIS A 209 -14.29 11.94 -11.07
N ARG A 210 -13.12 12.07 -10.41
CA ARG A 210 -12.14 13.12 -10.75
C ARG A 210 -11.57 12.94 -12.16
N ILE A 211 -11.25 11.71 -12.54
CA ILE A 211 -10.76 11.37 -13.89
C ILE A 211 -11.85 11.69 -14.92
N LEU A 212 -13.08 11.22 -14.68
CA LEU A 212 -14.20 11.44 -15.58
C LEU A 212 -14.55 12.91 -15.75
N ARG A 213 -14.54 13.69 -14.67
CA ARG A 213 -14.71 15.14 -14.73
C ARG A 213 -13.65 15.77 -15.64
N SER A 214 -12.37 15.41 -15.44
CA SER A 214 -11.28 15.92 -16.27
C SER A 214 -11.46 15.59 -17.75
N LEU A 215 -11.88 14.36 -18.06
CA LEU A 215 -12.09 13.90 -19.44
C LEU A 215 -13.29 14.56 -20.13
N ARG A 216 -14.31 14.97 -19.37
CA ARG A 216 -15.46 15.74 -19.90
C ARG A 216 -15.11 17.20 -20.15
N GLU A 217 -14.40 17.83 -19.21
CA GLU A 217 -14.01 19.24 -19.30
C GLU A 217 -12.91 19.47 -20.34
N HIS A 218 -11.96 18.53 -20.44
CA HIS A 218 -10.82 18.61 -21.36
C HIS A 218 -10.60 17.27 -22.09
N PRO A 219 -11.47 16.92 -23.04
CA PRO A 219 -11.27 15.72 -23.86
C PRO A 219 -9.92 15.77 -24.59
N GLY A 220 -9.14 14.68 -24.51
CA GLY A 220 -7.82 14.59 -25.13
C GLY A 220 -6.64 15.07 -24.27
N ASP A 221 -6.88 15.74 -23.14
CA ASP A 221 -5.82 16.04 -22.16
C ASP A 221 -5.62 14.86 -21.20
N TRP A 222 -5.02 13.80 -21.74
CA TRP A 222 -4.82 12.53 -21.04
C TRP A 222 -3.91 12.65 -19.82
N LEU A 223 -2.89 13.51 -19.90
CA LEU A 223 -1.99 13.74 -18.78
C LEU A 223 -2.74 14.36 -17.60
N ARG A 224 -3.56 15.39 -17.85
CA ARG A 224 -4.37 16.01 -16.80
C ARG A 224 -5.34 15.03 -16.14
N ALA A 225 -5.96 14.15 -16.95
CA ALA A 225 -6.83 13.09 -16.44
C ALA A 225 -6.05 12.04 -15.62
N PHE A 226 -4.87 11.62 -16.08
CA PHE A 226 -3.99 10.70 -15.36
C PHE A 226 -3.54 11.27 -14.01
N LEU A 227 -3.26 12.57 -13.93
CA LEU A 227 -2.89 13.25 -12.69
C LEU A 227 -4.05 13.37 -11.68
N GLN A 228 -5.28 12.97 -12.04
CA GLN A 228 -6.38 12.84 -11.07
C GLN A 228 -6.38 11.52 -10.30
N ILE A 229 -5.59 10.53 -10.73
CA ILE A 229 -5.35 9.29 -9.97
C ILE A 229 -4.73 9.66 -8.62
N ASP A 230 -5.00 8.91 -7.55
CA ASP A 230 -4.36 9.15 -6.26
C ASP A 230 -2.82 9.16 -6.36
N SER A 231 -2.17 10.10 -5.67
CA SER A 231 -0.71 10.29 -5.78
C SER A 231 0.09 9.07 -5.34
N ASP A 232 -0.37 8.35 -4.31
CA ASP A 232 0.33 7.17 -3.81
C ASP A 232 0.22 6.03 -4.82
N TYR A 233 -0.93 5.92 -5.49
CA TYR A 233 -1.10 4.94 -6.57
C TYR A 233 -0.22 5.27 -7.79
N ARG A 234 -0.12 6.55 -8.18
CA ARG A 234 0.79 6.96 -9.26
C ARG A 234 2.25 6.67 -8.93
N ALA A 235 2.66 6.93 -7.69
CA ALA A 235 3.99 6.57 -7.21
C ALA A 235 4.22 5.04 -7.27
N MET A 236 3.21 4.24 -6.91
CA MET A 236 3.28 2.78 -7.00
C MET A 236 3.47 2.28 -8.44
N ILE A 237 2.83 2.90 -9.43
CA ILE A 237 3.02 2.57 -10.86
C ILE A 237 4.49 2.73 -11.27
N LEU A 238 5.12 3.84 -10.92
CA LEU A 238 6.51 4.10 -11.25
C LEU A 238 7.44 3.15 -10.47
N PHE A 239 7.16 2.95 -9.19
CA PHE A 239 7.94 2.08 -8.31
C PHE A 239 7.90 0.61 -8.75
N GLU A 240 6.78 0.14 -9.31
CA GLU A 240 6.67 -1.21 -9.89
C GLU A 240 7.68 -1.42 -11.02
N TYR A 241 7.78 -0.49 -11.96
CA TYR A 241 8.77 -0.59 -13.05
C TYR A 241 10.20 -0.40 -12.55
N GLN A 242 10.42 0.52 -11.63
CA GLN A 242 11.74 0.72 -10.99
C GLN A 242 12.22 -0.55 -10.27
N SER A 243 11.30 -1.24 -9.59
CA SER A 243 11.55 -2.53 -8.93
C SER A 243 11.92 -3.63 -9.92
N PHE A 244 11.31 -3.63 -11.11
CA PHE A 244 11.67 -4.56 -12.19
C PHE A 244 13.09 -4.31 -12.69
N LEU A 245 13.44 -3.05 -12.96
CA LEU A 245 14.81 -2.67 -13.37
C LEU A 245 15.83 -3.07 -12.31
N TRP A 246 15.51 -2.88 -11.02
CA TRP A 246 16.35 -3.31 -9.90
C TRP A 246 16.54 -4.83 -9.89
N ASN A 247 15.46 -5.60 -10.02
CA ASN A 247 15.52 -7.06 -10.04
C ASN A 247 16.41 -7.57 -11.19
N GLU A 248 16.20 -7.06 -12.41
CA GLU A 248 17.02 -7.43 -13.57
C GLU A 248 18.48 -6.97 -13.42
N GLY A 249 18.70 -5.80 -12.81
CA GLY A 249 20.03 -5.26 -12.52
C GLY A 249 20.80 -6.15 -11.56
N VAL A 250 20.20 -6.51 -10.42
CA VAL A 250 20.80 -7.44 -9.46
C VAL A 250 21.01 -8.83 -10.07
N ARG A 251 20.05 -9.32 -10.87
CA ARG A 251 20.20 -10.58 -11.61
C ARG A 251 21.45 -10.56 -12.49
N ARG A 252 21.65 -9.49 -13.27
CA ARG A 252 22.85 -9.33 -14.10
C ARG A 252 24.11 -9.15 -13.26
N TYR A 253 24.05 -8.38 -12.17
CA TYR A 253 25.18 -8.17 -11.27
C TYR A 253 25.67 -9.49 -10.66
N LEU A 254 24.76 -10.36 -10.20
CA LEU A 254 25.14 -11.68 -9.69
C LEU A 254 25.83 -12.54 -10.76
N GLN A 255 25.38 -12.47 -12.03
CA GLN A 255 26.05 -13.15 -13.14
C GLN A 255 27.47 -12.64 -13.43
N LEU A 256 27.78 -11.39 -13.06
CA LEU A 256 29.14 -10.82 -13.17
C LEU A 256 30.02 -11.13 -11.96
N MET A 257 29.42 -11.61 -10.88
CA MET A 257 30.11 -11.89 -9.61
C MET A 257 30.32 -13.38 -9.37
N LEU A 258 29.48 -14.23 -9.95
CA LEU A 258 29.40 -15.65 -9.61
C LEU A 258 29.38 -16.52 -10.87
N PRO A 259 30.00 -17.72 -10.82
CA PRO A 259 29.85 -18.71 -11.87
C PRO A 259 28.41 -19.23 -11.91
N ARG A 260 27.98 -19.71 -13.08
CA ARG A 260 26.59 -20.12 -13.32
C ARG A 260 26.17 -21.26 -12.40
N GLU A 261 27.08 -22.18 -12.11
CA GLU A 261 26.89 -23.40 -11.33
C GLU A 261 26.64 -23.10 -9.85
N ALA A 262 27.10 -21.95 -9.36
CA ALA A 262 26.87 -21.48 -8.00
C ALA A 262 25.48 -20.86 -7.80
N MET A 263 24.74 -20.63 -8.90
CA MET A 263 23.45 -19.96 -8.90
C MET A 263 22.32 -20.91 -9.31
N PHE A 264 21.11 -20.57 -8.87
CA PHE A 264 19.90 -21.25 -9.32
C PHE A 264 18.77 -20.24 -9.56
N PRO A 265 17.89 -20.52 -10.53
CA PRO A 265 16.76 -19.66 -10.85
C PRO A 265 15.60 -19.86 -9.89
N MET A 266 14.85 -18.78 -9.65
CA MET A 266 13.57 -18.81 -8.95
C MET A 266 12.56 -18.00 -9.75
N ARG A 267 11.46 -18.62 -10.16
CA ARG A 267 10.43 -17.91 -10.94
C ARG A 267 9.67 -16.92 -10.06
N TYR A 268 9.31 -15.80 -10.67
CA TYR A 268 8.40 -14.82 -10.11
C TYR A 268 7.52 -14.21 -11.21
N GLN A 269 6.56 -13.38 -10.82
CA GLN A 269 5.54 -12.91 -11.73
C GLN A 269 6.07 -12.08 -12.91
N ALA A 270 7.18 -11.36 -12.76
CA ALA A 270 7.77 -10.54 -13.82
C ALA A 270 9.01 -11.19 -14.49
N GLY A 271 9.29 -12.46 -14.21
CA GLY A 271 10.40 -13.18 -14.85
C GLY A 271 11.06 -14.23 -13.96
N THR A 272 12.39 -14.21 -13.90
CA THR A 272 13.20 -15.15 -13.11
C THR A 272 14.22 -14.40 -12.27
N LEU A 273 14.27 -14.70 -10.98
CA LEU A 273 15.27 -14.21 -10.03
C LEU A 273 16.45 -15.20 -9.98
N LEU A 274 17.64 -14.72 -9.61
CA LEU A 274 18.81 -15.58 -9.37
C LEU A 274 19.21 -15.54 -7.89
N HIS A 275 19.29 -16.71 -7.28
CA HIS A 275 19.89 -16.89 -5.96
C HIS A 275 21.15 -17.72 -6.10
N TYR A 276 21.98 -17.73 -5.06
CA TYR A 276 23.22 -18.51 -5.01
C TYR A 276 23.21 -19.49 -3.84
N ARG A 277 23.87 -20.64 -4.04
CA ARG A 277 24.11 -21.68 -3.02
C ARG A 277 25.53 -21.66 -2.50
N ASP A 278 26.44 -21.04 -3.25
CA ASP A 278 27.80 -20.87 -2.82
C ASP A 278 28.47 -19.66 -3.45
N ALA A 279 29.55 -19.21 -2.83
CA ALA A 279 30.43 -18.16 -3.32
C ALA A 279 31.73 -18.16 -2.51
N THR A 280 32.80 -17.59 -3.07
CA THR A 280 34.05 -17.40 -2.32
C THR A 280 33.83 -16.45 -1.13
N PRO A 281 34.61 -16.56 -0.04
CA PRO A 281 34.47 -15.68 1.13
C PRO A 281 34.50 -14.19 0.78
N ASP A 282 35.38 -13.77 -0.14
CA ASP A 282 35.48 -12.38 -0.58
C ASP A 282 34.21 -11.89 -1.27
N VAL A 283 33.64 -12.72 -2.16
CA VAL A 283 32.38 -12.39 -2.83
C VAL A 283 31.25 -12.32 -1.82
N LEU A 284 31.18 -13.24 -0.85
CA LEU A 284 30.18 -13.19 0.21
C LEU A 284 30.28 -11.91 1.06
N HIS A 285 31.50 -11.49 1.39
CA HIS A 285 31.73 -10.24 2.12
C HIS A 285 31.23 -9.04 1.31
N ILE A 286 31.58 -8.96 0.02
CA ILE A 286 31.10 -7.90 -0.89
C ILE A 286 29.57 -7.90 -0.94
N LEU A 287 28.94 -9.05 -1.23
CA LEU A 287 27.49 -9.13 -1.39
C LEU A 287 26.72 -8.76 -0.11
N ARG A 288 27.26 -9.08 1.06
CA ARG A 288 26.64 -8.77 2.37
C ARG A 288 26.54 -7.27 2.62
N GLU A 289 27.59 -6.52 2.32
CA GLU A 289 27.64 -5.07 2.55
C GLU A 289 27.10 -4.26 1.36
N LYS A 290 26.85 -4.92 0.22
CA LYS A 290 26.46 -4.23 -1.01
C LYS A 290 25.06 -3.63 -0.94
N THR A 291 24.93 -2.39 -1.38
CA THR A 291 23.65 -1.83 -1.84
C THR A 291 23.59 -1.78 -3.36
N PHE A 292 22.37 -1.81 -3.89
CA PHE A 292 22.09 -1.70 -5.31
C PHE A 292 21.04 -0.60 -5.55
N PRO A 293 21.21 0.24 -6.58
CA PRO A 293 20.37 1.42 -6.79
C PRO A 293 19.02 1.07 -7.41
N LEU A 294 17.95 1.60 -6.83
CA LEU A 294 16.71 1.90 -7.54
C LEU A 294 16.98 3.17 -8.38
N VAL A 295 17.10 3.01 -9.69
CA VAL A 295 17.59 4.09 -10.56
C VAL A 295 16.53 5.15 -10.86
N GLY A 296 16.98 6.39 -10.94
CA GLY A 296 16.26 7.55 -11.47
C GLY A 296 16.97 8.11 -12.71
N PRO A 297 16.44 9.21 -13.31
CA PRO A 297 16.96 9.73 -14.57
C PRO A 297 18.39 10.30 -14.51
N ASP A 298 18.82 10.67 -13.32
CA ASP A 298 20.12 11.32 -13.06
C ASP A 298 21.06 10.43 -12.22
N SER A 299 20.74 9.13 -12.09
CA SER A 299 21.55 8.21 -11.30
C SER A 299 22.97 8.03 -11.84
N THR A 300 23.91 7.86 -10.93
CA THR A 300 25.32 7.59 -11.23
C THR A 300 25.78 6.31 -10.53
N PHE A 301 26.86 5.71 -11.05
CA PHE A 301 27.36 4.43 -10.54
C PHE A 301 28.86 4.52 -10.27
N GLU A 302 29.25 4.29 -9.02
CA GLU A 302 30.67 4.21 -8.63
C GLU A 302 31.26 2.82 -8.90
N ASP A 303 30.46 1.75 -8.75
CA ASP A 303 30.89 0.38 -9.04
C ASP A 303 30.75 0.07 -10.54
N PRO A 304 31.84 -0.27 -11.25
CA PRO A 304 31.82 -0.62 -12.67
C PRO A 304 30.89 -1.80 -13.00
N LYS A 305 30.78 -2.80 -12.11
CA LYS A 305 29.91 -3.96 -12.33
C LYS A 305 28.43 -3.59 -12.16
N VAL A 306 28.11 -2.65 -11.28
CA VAL A 306 26.75 -2.09 -11.17
C VAL A 306 26.42 -1.29 -12.44
N ALA A 307 27.36 -0.46 -12.92
CA ALA A 307 27.21 0.29 -14.16
C ALA A 307 26.99 -0.62 -15.38
N GLU A 308 27.80 -1.67 -15.51
CA GLU A 308 27.64 -2.67 -16.58
C GLU A 308 26.27 -3.36 -16.50
N ALA A 309 25.89 -3.81 -15.29
CA ALA A 309 24.61 -4.47 -15.08
C ALA A 309 23.43 -3.58 -15.47
N MET A 310 23.41 -2.32 -15.01
CA MET A 310 22.33 -1.39 -15.32
C MET A 310 22.31 -0.96 -16.79
N THR A 311 23.48 -0.76 -17.40
CA THR A 311 23.58 -0.46 -18.84
C THR A 311 23.00 -1.60 -19.68
N TRP A 312 23.31 -2.84 -19.32
CA TRP A 312 22.77 -4.02 -19.99
C TRP A 312 21.24 -4.13 -19.87
N VAL A 313 20.70 -3.89 -18.67
CA VAL A 313 19.25 -3.94 -18.43
C VAL A 313 18.51 -2.84 -19.19
N LEU A 314 19.00 -1.60 -19.10
CA LEU A 314 18.40 -0.46 -19.82
C LEU A 314 18.49 -0.65 -21.33
N GLY A 315 19.60 -1.19 -21.84
CA GLY A 315 19.76 -1.55 -23.25
C GLY A 315 18.73 -2.57 -23.73
N LYS A 316 18.47 -3.61 -22.92
CA LYS A 316 17.37 -4.57 -23.20
C LYS A 316 16.00 -3.92 -23.25
N GLU A 317 15.78 -2.94 -22.39
CA GLU A 317 14.55 -2.18 -22.32
C GLU A 317 14.47 -1.07 -23.39
N LYS A 318 15.52 -0.89 -24.19
CA LYS A 318 15.69 0.18 -25.19
C LYS A 318 15.59 1.58 -24.58
N LEU A 319 16.18 1.75 -23.40
CA LEU A 319 16.16 3.00 -22.63
C LEU A 319 17.58 3.44 -22.26
N LYS A 320 17.73 4.73 -21.95
CA LYS A 320 18.83 5.32 -21.19
C LYS A 320 18.27 5.89 -19.89
N LEU A 321 19.14 6.18 -18.91
CA LEU A 321 18.70 6.79 -17.65
C LEU A 321 17.87 8.07 -17.86
N PRO A 322 18.27 9.06 -18.69
CA PRO A 322 17.49 10.28 -18.87
C PRO A 322 16.08 10.06 -19.42
N ASP A 323 15.82 8.94 -20.09
CA ASP A 323 14.49 8.60 -20.61
C ASP A 323 13.50 8.27 -19.48
N LEU A 324 13.97 7.95 -18.28
CA LEU A 324 13.10 7.78 -17.10
C LEU A 324 12.40 9.09 -16.68
N ARG A 325 12.77 10.24 -17.25
CA ARG A 325 12.10 11.51 -16.98
C ARG A 325 10.76 11.60 -17.72
N ILE A 326 9.66 11.68 -16.98
CA ILE A 326 8.31 11.81 -17.55
C ILE A 326 8.08 13.26 -18.00
N LYS A 327 8.17 13.50 -19.31
CA LYS A 327 8.05 14.83 -19.90
C LYS A 327 6.69 15.46 -19.60
N GLY A 328 6.69 16.72 -19.15
CA GLY A 328 5.48 17.48 -18.83
C GLY A 328 4.86 17.17 -17.46
N ALA A 329 5.44 16.23 -16.69
CA ALA A 329 4.97 15.88 -15.35
C ALA A 329 6.12 15.59 -14.38
N GLU A 330 7.31 16.14 -14.63
CA GLU A 330 8.58 15.80 -13.96
C GLU A 330 8.51 15.99 -12.44
N ARG A 331 7.73 16.96 -11.97
CA ARG A 331 7.54 17.23 -10.53
C ARG A 331 6.55 16.29 -9.84
N MET A 332 5.64 15.69 -10.60
CA MET A 332 4.52 14.89 -10.08
C MET A 332 4.68 13.39 -10.33
N LEU A 333 5.47 13.03 -11.34
CA LEU A 333 5.76 11.67 -11.79
C LEU A 333 7.28 11.54 -11.96
N TYR A 334 7.95 11.05 -10.93
CA TYR A 334 9.40 10.87 -10.94
C TYR A 334 9.82 9.54 -10.34
N PHE A 335 10.90 8.97 -10.88
CA PHE A 335 11.57 7.82 -10.31
C PHE A 335 12.49 8.29 -9.19
N LYS A 336 12.12 7.98 -7.95
CA LYS A 336 12.91 8.36 -6.79
C LYS A 336 14.10 7.44 -6.64
N GLU A 337 15.30 8.00 -6.71
CA GLU A 337 16.52 7.22 -6.48
C GLU A 337 16.61 6.78 -5.02
N GLU A 338 16.98 5.52 -4.81
CA GLU A 338 17.16 4.94 -3.47
C GLU A 338 18.19 3.80 -3.51
N GLN A 339 19.04 3.72 -2.49
CA GLN A 339 19.95 2.59 -2.29
C GLN A 339 19.28 1.51 -1.47
N ARG A 340 19.32 0.28 -1.95
CA ARG A 340 18.71 -0.88 -1.30
C ARG A 340 19.75 -1.96 -1.00
N PRO A 341 19.81 -2.54 0.21
CA PRO A 341 20.68 -3.67 0.50
C PRO A 341 20.43 -4.81 -0.49
N LEU A 342 21.49 -5.34 -1.09
CA LEU A 342 21.44 -6.40 -2.11
C LEU A 342 21.06 -7.75 -1.49
N VAL A 343 21.58 -8.05 -0.30
CA VAL A 343 21.26 -9.24 0.48
C VAL A 343 20.60 -8.84 1.79
N MET A 344 19.62 -9.62 2.23
CA MET A 344 19.01 -9.53 3.55
C MET A 344 19.25 -10.82 4.33
N PHE A 345 19.47 -10.68 5.64
CA PHE A 345 19.64 -11.81 6.56
C PHE A 345 18.42 -11.88 7.49
N PRO A 346 17.61 -12.95 7.43
CA PRO A 346 16.51 -13.13 8.37
C PRO A 346 17.06 -13.36 9.78
N HIS A 347 16.67 -12.49 10.71
CA HIS A 347 17.09 -12.61 12.10
C HIS A 347 16.14 -13.55 12.85
N LYS A 348 16.69 -14.34 13.79
CA LYS A 348 15.91 -15.30 14.60
C LYS A 348 15.07 -16.23 13.71
N LEU A 349 15.67 -16.74 12.63
CA LEU A 349 15.03 -17.72 11.76
C LEU A 349 14.83 -19.04 12.51
N VAL A 350 13.58 -19.45 12.65
CA VAL A 350 13.19 -20.69 13.30
C VAL A 350 12.23 -21.44 12.38
N VAL A 351 12.58 -22.69 12.08
CA VAL A 351 11.69 -23.66 11.45
C VAL A 351 11.08 -24.51 12.56
N GLY A 352 9.76 -24.42 12.72
CA GLY A 352 9.03 -25.13 13.76
C GLY A 352 8.93 -26.63 13.51
N ARG A 353 8.39 -27.36 14.50
CA ARG A 353 8.11 -28.79 14.36
C ARG A 353 7.08 -29.03 13.26
N THR A 354 7.21 -30.17 12.59
CA THR A 354 6.23 -30.65 11.62
C THR A 354 4.91 -30.97 12.32
N GLN A 355 3.82 -30.67 11.64
CA GLN A 355 2.46 -30.90 12.13
C GLN A 355 1.60 -31.42 10.98
N HIS A 356 0.55 -32.18 11.29
CA HIS A 356 -0.47 -32.52 10.29
C HIS A 356 -1.14 -31.23 9.79
N ASP A 357 -1.33 -31.13 8.47
CA ASP A 357 -2.02 -30.01 7.85
C ASP A 357 -3.54 -30.12 8.07
N ASP A 358 -4.09 -29.17 8.80
CA ASP A 358 -5.53 -29.09 9.10
C ASP A 358 -6.38 -28.56 7.94
N VAL A 359 -5.77 -28.19 6.81
CA VAL A 359 -6.45 -27.73 5.59
C VAL A 359 -6.32 -28.75 4.47
N ASN A 360 -5.12 -29.25 4.24
CA ASN A 360 -4.82 -30.18 3.16
C ASN A 360 -4.67 -31.58 3.76
N ARG A 361 -5.73 -32.38 3.69
CA ARG A 361 -5.80 -33.69 4.37
C ARG A 361 -4.68 -34.61 3.86
N GLY A 362 -3.91 -35.17 4.80
CA GLY A 362 -2.79 -36.07 4.48
C GLY A 362 -1.45 -35.35 4.28
N ASP A 363 -1.46 -34.03 4.16
CA ASP A 363 -0.24 -33.23 4.04
C ASP A 363 0.29 -32.78 5.41
N ILE A 364 1.48 -32.21 5.37
CA ILE A 364 2.21 -31.64 6.49
C ILE A 364 2.20 -30.12 6.39
N LYS A 365 2.20 -29.46 7.54
CA LYS A 365 2.48 -28.03 7.67
C LYS A 365 3.66 -27.78 8.60
N VAL A 366 4.34 -26.66 8.38
CA VAL A 366 5.44 -26.17 9.21
C VAL A 366 5.28 -24.66 9.43
N ASN A 367 5.53 -24.20 10.65
CA ASN A 367 5.59 -22.77 10.95
C ASN A 367 7.03 -22.27 10.83
N VAL A 368 7.24 -21.20 10.07
CA VAL A 368 8.53 -20.52 9.93
C VAL A 368 8.41 -19.12 10.51
N ALA A 369 9.26 -18.79 11.48
CA ALA A 369 9.30 -17.48 12.12
C ALA A 369 10.66 -16.80 11.90
N PHE A 370 10.65 -15.49 11.64
CA PHE A 370 11.86 -14.69 11.47
C PHE A 370 11.55 -13.20 11.56
N THR A 371 12.58 -12.38 11.68
CA THR A 371 12.50 -10.92 11.68
C THR A 371 13.26 -10.36 10.49
N LEU A 372 12.66 -9.40 9.78
CA LEU A 372 13.26 -8.73 8.63
C LEU A 372 13.30 -7.21 8.83
N PRO A 373 14.30 -6.53 8.24
CA PRO A 373 14.31 -5.08 8.17
C PRO A 373 13.15 -4.55 7.31
N PRO A 374 12.84 -3.25 7.38
CA PRO A 374 11.91 -2.60 6.45
C PRO A 374 12.34 -2.80 4.99
N GLY A 375 11.36 -2.85 4.08
CA GLY A 375 11.61 -3.01 2.65
C GLY A 375 11.87 -4.45 2.19
N ALA A 376 12.10 -5.41 3.09
CA ALA A 376 12.28 -6.83 2.78
C ALA A 376 10.95 -7.60 2.63
N TYR A 377 10.97 -8.69 1.85
CA TYR A 377 9.79 -9.53 1.59
C TYR A 377 9.91 -10.89 2.27
N ALA A 378 9.00 -11.20 3.19
CA ALA A 378 8.98 -12.49 3.87
C ALA A 378 8.76 -13.68 2.93
N THR A 379 8.00 -13.45 1.86
CA THR A 379 7.76 -14.46 0.82
C THR A 379 9.06 -14.91 0.15
N LEU A 380 10.06 -14.04 -0.04
CA LEU A 380 11.36 -14.45 -0.59
C LEU A 380 12.14 -15.37 0.36
N VAL A 381 12.05 -15.15 1.67
CA VAL A 381 12.67 -16.05 2.66
C VAL A 381 12.03 -17.44 2.57
N ILE A 382 10.70 -17.50 2.53
CA ILE A 382 9.97 -18.76 2.37
C ILE A 382 10.31 -19.43 1.04
N LYS A 383 10.26 -18.69 -0.08
CA LYS A 383 10.62 -19.24 -1.39
C LYS A 383 12.06 -19.75 -1.41
N ARG A 384 13.01 -19.08 -0.73
CA ARG A 384 14.41 -19.54 -0.64
C ARG A 384 14.55 -20.81 0.18
N LEU A 385 13.82 -20.91 1.30
CA LEU A 385 13.79 -22.11 2.14
C LEU A 385 13.19 -23.32 1.42
N PHE A 386 12.16 -23.10 0.61
CA PHE A 386 11.42 -24.15 -0.10
C PHE A 386 11.65 -24.10 -1.62
N HIS A 387 12.81 -23.64 -2.07
CA HIS A 387 13.07 -23.39 -3.49
C HIS A 387 13.02 -24.66 -4.37
N PHE A 388 13.17 -25.83 -3.77
CA PHE A 388 13.03 -27.15 -4.40
C PHE A 388 11.58 -27.56 -4.67
N GLU A 389 10.61 -26.89 -4.04
CA GLU A 389 9.19 -27.21 -4.13
C GLU A 389 8.34 -26.02 -4.61
N TYR A 390 8.90 -24.81 -4.54
CA TYR A 390 8.16 -23.62 -4.91
C TYR A 390 7.80 -23.59 -6.40
N THR A 391 6.52 -23.46 -6.67
CA THR A 391 5.98 -23.13 -7.99
C THR A 391 5.17 -21.84 -7.90
N GLU A 392 5.37 -20.94 -8.85
CA GLU A 392 4.46 -19.80 -9.03
C GLU A 392 3.11 -20.31 -9.52
N ASP A 393 2.03 -19.74 -8.98
CA ASP A 393 0.67 -20.13 -9.36
C ASP A 393 0.40 -19.74 -10.81
N SER A 394 -0.05 -20.69 -11.62
CA SER A 394 -0.55 -20.40 -12.96
C SER A 394 -1.87 -19.63 -12.89
N LYS A 395 -2.29 -19.02 -14.01
CA LYS A 395 -3.64 -18.42 -14.11
C LYS A 395 -4.73 -19.43 -13.79
N GLU A 396 -4.54 -20.70 -14.15
CA GLU A 396 -5.48 -21.78 -13.90
C GLU A 396 -5.52 -22.19 -12.43
N ASP A 397 -4.35 -22.23 -11.76
CA ASP A 397 -4.27 -22.46 -10.31
C ASP A 397 -4.99 -21.34 -9.53
N ILE A 398 -4.81 -20.09 -9.96
CA ILE A 398 -5.49 -18.94 -9.37
C ILE A 398 -7.00 -19.05 -9.60
N ARG A 399 -7.46 -19.40 -10.81
CA ARG A 399 -8.89 -19.60 -11.09
C ARG A 399 -9.48 -20.71 -10.23
N THR A 400 -8.80 -21.84 -10.15
CA THR A 400 -9.25 -23.02 -9.40
C THR A 400 -9.34 -22.74 -7.92
N SER A 401 -8.33 -22.09 -7.33
CA SER A 401 -8.35 -21.69 -5.92
C SER A 401 -9.42 -20.63 -5.61
N GLN A 402 -9.78 -19.79 -6.58
CA GLN A 402 -10.87 -18.83 -6.45
C GLN A 402 -12.26 -19.43 -6.71
N ARG A 403 -12.36 -20.58 -7.37
CA ARG A 403 -13.62 -21.21 -7.82
C ARG A 403 -14.67 -21.35 -6.72
N PRO A 404 -14.36 -21.78 -5.48
CA PRO A 404 -15.36 -21.85 -4.41
C PRO A 404 -15.95 -20.48 -4.05
N ARG A 405 -15.11 -19.43 -4.04
CA ARG A 405 -15.55 -18.04 -3.82
C ARG A 405 -16.34 -17.52 -5.02
N LEU A 406 -15.90 -17.85 -6.24
CA LEU A 406 -16.58 -17.46 -7.47
C LEU A 406 -17.99 -18.04 -7.52
N VAL A 407 -18.18 -19.33 -7.24
CA VAL A 407 -19.50 -19.97 -7.21
C VAL A 407 -20.41 -19.35 -6.15
N THR A 408 -19.88 -19.00 -4.97
CA THR A 408 -20.69 -18.30 -3.94
C THR A 408 -21.09 -16.90 -4.40
N THR A 409 -20.17 -16.15 -5.00
CA THR A 409 -20.47 -14.79 -5.49
C THR A 409 -21.41 -14.83 -6.68
N GLU A 410 -21.25 -15.76 -7.63
CA GLU A 410 -22.15 -15.96 -8.77
C GLU A 410 -23.57 -16.27 -8.29
N ARG A 411 -23.74 -17.16 -7.30
CA ARG A 411 -25.05 -17.46 -6.72
C ARG A 411 -25.67 -16.28 -5.96
N GLU A 412 -24.86 -15.46 -5.28
CA GLU A 412 -25.33 -14.24 -4.62
C GLU A 412 -25.75 -13.17 -5.65
N GLU A 413 -24.97 -13.01 -6.73
CA GLU A 413 -25.28 -12.10 -7.82
C GLU A 413 -26.55 -12.52 -8.58
N GLU A 414 -26.71 -13.81 -8.88
CA GLU A 414 -27.93 -14.38 -9.45
C GLU A 414 -29.14 -14.10 -8.56
N ARG A 415 -29.05 -14.35 -7.25
CA ARG A 415 -30.13 -14.06 -6.29
C ARG A 415 -30.48 -12.58 -6.21
N VAL A 416 -29.48 -11.70 -6.20
CA VAL A 416 -29.71 -10.24 -6.18
C VAL A 416 -30.33 -9.77 -7.49
N GLN A 417 -29.90 -10.36 -8.62
CA GLN A 417 -30.44 -10.03 -9.93
C GLN A 417 -31.88 -10.55 -10.07
N GLU A 418 -32.17 -11.77 -9.63
CA GLU A 418 -33.54 -12.32 -9.54
C GLU A 418 -34.42 -11.47 -8.64
N ALA A 419 -33.94 -11.06 -7.46
CA ALA A 419 -34.69 -10.19 -6.55
C ALA A 419 -34.96 -8.80 -7.16
N ARG A 420 -33.99 -8.22 -7.88
CA ARG A 420 -34.18 -6.95 -8.63
C ARG A 420 -35.15 -7.10 -9.80
N SER A 421 -35.12 -8.25 -10.46
CA SER A 421 -36.02 -8.57 -11.59
C SER A 421 -37.45 -8.78 -11.09
N ALA A 422 -37.62 -9.50 -9.98
CA ALA A 422 -38.89 -9.69 -9.31
C ALA A 422 -39.45 -8.36 -8.75
N ALA A 423 -38.61 -7.51 -8.16
CA ALA A 423 -39.01 -6.18 -7.72
C ALA A 423 -39.50 -5.31 -8.89
N ARG A 424 -38.79 -5.31 -10.02
CA ARG A 424 -39.21 -4.62 -11.26
C ARG A 424 -40.46 -5.21 -11.89
N ALA A 425 -40.74 -6.50 -11.70
CA ALA A 425 -41.97 -7.14 -12.16
C ALA A 425 -43.15 -6.85 -11.22
N SER A 426 -42.89 -6.61 -9.93
CA SER A 426 -43.89 -6.23 -8.93
C SER A 426 -44.25 -4.74 -8.96
N GLU A 427 -43.32 -3.89 -9.42
CA GLU A 427 -43.59 -2.51 -9.83
C GLU A 427 -44.25 -2.55 -11.22
N GLY A 428 -45.58 -2.72 -11.25
CA GLY A 428 -46.37 -2.65 -12.49
C GLY A 428 -46.09 -1.37 -13.31
N PRO A 429 -46.49 -1.32 -14.59
CA PRO A 429 -46.10 -0.25 -15.52
C PRO A 429 -46.40 1.13 -14.94
N SER A 430 -45.34 1.92 -14.72
CA SER A 430 -45.43 3.30 -14.24
C SER A 430 -46.36 4.12 -15.14
N ARG A 431 -47.36 4.78 -14.53
CA ARG A 431 -48.39 5.61 -15.20
C ARG A 431 -47.86 6.89 -15.88
N HIS A 432 -46.56 7.02 -16.11
CA HIS A 432 -45.96 8.15 -16.84
C HIS A 432 -45.33 7.73 -18.17
N ARG A 433 -46.09 7.02 -19.00
CA ARG A 433 -45.73 6.80 -20.42
C ARG A 433 -46.93 6.89 -21.35
N THR A 434 -47.67 7.98 -21.23
CA THR A 434 -48.61 8.44 -22.27
C THR A 434 -48.50 9.95 -22.33
N LEU A 435 -47.61 10.45 -23.20
CA LEU A 435 -47.63 11.78 -23.84
C LEU A 435 -46.32 11.94 -24.61
N ALA A 436 -46.20 11.26 -25.75
CA ALA A 436 -45.30 11.65 -26.85
C ALA A 436 -45.60 10.79 -28.09
N ASP A 437 -46.81 10.91 -28.62
CA ASP A 437 -47.08 10.59 -30.02
C ASP A 437 -48.00 11.70 -30.57
N ARG A 438 -47.36 12.80 -30.96
CA ARG A 438 -47.93 13.74 -31.92
C ARG A 438 -46.83 14.13 -32.91
N ALA A 439 -46.90 13.48 -34.06
CA ALA A 439 -46.17 13.85 -35.26
C ALA A 439 -46.60 15.25 -35.74
N ALA A 440 -45.61 16.04 -36.16
CA ALA A 440 -45.76 17.26 -36.95
C ALA A 440 -44.44 17.47 -37.76
N PRO A 441 -44.49 18.11 -38.94
CA PRO A 441 -43.97 17.49 -40.17
C PRO A 441 -42.61 18.02 -40.65
N ARG A 442 -42.00 17.23 -41.53
CA ARG A 442 -40.85 17.59 -42.38
C ARG A 442 -41.19 18.75 -43.31
N THR A 443 -40.32 19.76 -43.33
CA THR A 443 -40.18 20.70 -44.44
C THR A 443 -38.74 20.68 -44.95
N THR A 444 -38.62 20.76 -46.27
CA THR A 444 -37.41 20.53 -47.07
C THR A 444 -36.87 21.84 -47.66
N ARG A 445 -35.52 21.93 -47.69
CA ARG A 445 -34.63 22.65 -48.67
C ARG A 445 -34.57 24.19 -48.63
N PRO A 446 -33.58 24.84 -49.30
CA PRO A 446 -32.29 24.38 -49.86
C PRO A 446 -31.06 25.30 -49.55
N ALA A 447 -29.94 24.96 -50.19
CA ALA A 447 -28.60 25.57 -50.16
C ALA A 447 -28.40 26.82 -51.05
N SER A 448 -27.43 27.65 -50.68
CA SER A 448 -26.60 28.60 -51.47
C SER A 448 -25.70 29.36 -50.47
N SER A 449 -24.50 29.88 -50.69
CA SER A 449 -23.55 30.00 -51.82
C SER A 449 -22.26 30.65 -51.25
N GLU A 450 -21.12 30.30 -51.84
CA GLU A 450 -19.92 31.14 -52.09
C GLU A 450 -19.13 31.88 -50.96
N ARG A 451 -17.87 31.42 -50.74
CA ARG A 451 -16.53 32.10 -50.82
C ARG A 451 -16.37 33.63 -50.55
N PRO A 452 -15.14 34.19 -50.30
CA PRO A 452 -13.81 33.58 -50.15
C PRO A 452 -12.92 34.18 -49.01
N ALA A 453 -11.66 33.72 -48.98
CA ALA A 453 -10.57 34.03 -48.06
C ALA A 453 -9.71 35.26 -48.43
N ARG A 454 -8.93 35.77 -47.44
CA ARG A 454 -7.53 36.32 -47.44
C ARG A 454 -7.39 37.55 -46.51
N PRO A 455 -6.16 38.02 -46.15
CA PRO A 455 -4.91 37.32 -45.82
C PRO A 455 -4.20 37.89 -44.56
N ALA A 456 -3.00 37.36 -44.30
CA ALA A 456 -2.05 37.69 -43.23
C ALA A 456 -1.57 39.15 -43.18
N THR A 457 -1.14 39.59 -41.99
CA THR A 457 -0.04 40.54 -41.82
C THR A 457 0.89 40.14 -40.68
N SER A 458 2.16 40.12 -41.04
CA SER A 458 3.35 40.06 -40.21
C SER A 458 3.58 41.39 -39.49
N ARG A 459 4.31 41.35 -38.37
CA ARG A 459 5.41 42.30 -38.10
C ARG A 459 6.34 41.75 -37.02
N ARG A 460 7.59 41.59 -37.44
CA ARG A 460 8.80 41.61 -36.62
C ARG A 460 9.04 43.04 -36.13
N ASP A 461 9.72 43.21 -35.01
CA ASP A 461 11.12 43.70 -34.99
C ASP A 461 11.61 43.89 -33.54
N ASP A 462 12.64 43.11 -33.21
CA ASP A 462 13.92 43.50 -32.64
C ASP A 462 14.05 44.85 -31.90
N ARG A 463 14.63 44.79 -30.70
CA ARG A 463 15.95 45.41 -30.44
C ARG A 463 16.58 44.94 -29.13
N ALA A 464 17.82 44.48 -29.28
CA ALA A 464 18.79 44.21 -28.24
C ALA A 464 19.46 45.49 -27.72
N ALA A 465 19.99 45.46 -26.48
CA ALA A 465 21.40 45.72 -26.13
C ALA A 465 21.59 46.11 -24.64
N THR A 466 22.38 45.28 -23.95
CA THR A 466 23.19 45.45 -22.71
C THR A 466 24.19 46.63 -22.78
N PRO A 467 25.12 46.92 -21.79
CA PRO A 467 25.38 46.32 -20.46
C PRO A 467 25.78 47.31 -19.31
N GLY A 468 25.91 46.78 -18.08
CA GLY A 468 26.75 47.35 -17.00
C GLY A 468 26.74 46.41 -15.79
N LYS A 469 27.73 45.51 -15.63
CA LYS A 469 28.94 45.65 -14.77
C LYS A 469 28.65 46.25 -13.38
N ASP A 470 28.63 45.41 -12.34
CA ASP A 470 29.77 45.31 -11.43
C ASP A 470 29.63 44.13 -10.46
N ALA A 471 30.77 43.48 -10.24
CA ALA A 471 30.98 42.35 -9.35
C ALA A 471 32.10 42.72 -8.38
N ARG A 472 31.95 42.39 -7.08
CA ARG A 472 33.04 42.05 -6.13
C ARG A 472 32.47 41.63 -4.75
N PRO A 473 33.25 40.93 -3.90
CA PRO A 473 32.89 39.61 -3.37
C PRO A 473 32.91 39.57 -1.81
N PRO A 474 32.80 38.39 -1.14
CA PRO A 474 32.45 38.32 0.28
C PRO A 474 33.69 38.30 1.20
N SER A 475 33.55 38.87 2.39
CA SER A 475 34.54 38.79 3.47
C SER A 475 34.24 37.66 4.47
N ARG A 476 35.32 37.17 5.06
CA ARG A 476 35.52 35.92 5.79
C ARG A 476 35.25 36.01 7.30
N ILE A 477 34.84 34.86 7.85
CA ILE A 477 35.31 34.18 9.09
C ILE A 477 35.34 34.98 10.40
N GLY A 478 34.53 34.54 11.37
CA GLY A 478 34.74 34.71 12.81
C GLY A 478 34.13 33.53 13.58
N ARG A 479 34.98 32.74 14.26
CA ARG A 479 34.62 31.62 15.16
C ARG A 479 34.22 32.15 16.56
N PRO A 480 33.54 31.35 17.39
CA PRO A 480 32.77 31.84 18.54
C PRO A 480 33.61 32.04 19.81
N ALA A 481 33.22 33.03 20.61
CA ALA A 481 33.77 33.27 21.94
C ALA A 481 33.14 32.34 23.00
N ARG A 482 34.00 31.95 23.93
CA ARG A 482 33.83 30.98 25.02
C ARG A 482 33.16 31.67 26.22
N ALA A 483 32.09 31.09 26.77
CA ALA A 483 31.51 31.53 28.05
C ALA A 483 32.25 30.88 29.25
N PRO A 484 32.31 31.52 30.42
CA PRO A 484 33.13 31.08 31.54
C PRO A 484 32.47 30.00 32.41
N ARG A 485 33.31 29.24 33.12
CA ARG A 485 32.98 28.24 34.13
C ARG A 485 32.43 28.93 35.39
N GLU A 486 31.28 28.47 35.87
CA GLU A 486 30.79 28.75 37.23
C GLU A 486 31.11 27.58 38.16
N ALA A 487 31.50 27.96 39.39
CA ALA A 487 31.99 27.10 40.46
C ALA A 487 30.83 26.53 41.28
N LEU A 488 31.05 25.35 41.85
CA LEU A 488 30.23 24.73 42.89
C LEU A 488 30.34 25.52 44.20
N PRO A 489 29.27 25.65 44.99
CA PRO A 489 29.39 25.92 46.41
C PRO A 489 29.05 24.68 47.25
N ASP A 490 29.71 24.66 48.41
CA ASP A 490 29.71 23.70 49.49
C ASP A 490 28.35 23.49 50.17
N LEU A 491 28.29 22.34 50.85
CA LEU A 491 27.24 21.89 51.75
C LEU A 491 27.22 22.68 53.08
N ASP A 492 26.06 22.60 53.75
CA ASP A 492 25.75 22.99 55.13
C ASP A 492 25.17 24.41 55.36
N GLU A 493 23.84 24.49 55.34
CA GLU A 493 23.10 25.24 56.36
C GLU A 493 21.65 24.75 56.48
N VAL A 494 21.31 24.23 57.65
CA VAL A 494 19.99 23.70 58.04
C VAL A 494 19.08 24.85 58.47
N LYS A 495 17.93 25.04 57.81
CA LYS A 495 16.77 25.76 58.38
C LYS A 495 15.46 25.01 58.14
N ALA A 496 14.64 25.01 59.18
CA ALA A 496 13.50 24.13 59.44
C ALA A 496 12.35 24.21 58.41
N ALA A 497 11.69 23.07 58.20
CA ALA A 497 10.62 22.86 57.22
C ALA A 497 9.24 23.39 57.69
N PRO A 498 8.40 23.89 56.76
CA PRO A 498 7.00 24.22 57.03
C PRO A 498 6.11 22.95 57.10
N PRO A 499 4.90 23.03 57.68
CA PRO A 499 4.07 21.86 58.00
C PRO A 499 3.59 21.09 56.74
N PRO A 500 3.28 19.79 56.86
CA PRO A 500 2.99 18.94 55.72
C PRO A 500 1.71 19.36 54.99
N ALA A 501 1.81 19.43 53.67
CA ALA A 501 0.68 19.56 52.76
C ALA A 501 -0.23 18.31 52.83
N PRO A 502 -1.54 18.43 52.57
CA PRO A 502 -2.47 17.31 52.58
C PRO A 502 -2.00 16.21 51.62
N GLU A 503 -2.08 14.95 52.07
CA GLU A 503 -1.63 13.77 51.33
C GLU A 503 -2.19 13.77 49.89
N ALA A 504 -1.29 13.74 48.91
CA ALA A 504 -1.66 13.59 47.51
C ALA A 504 -2.28 12.21 47.28
N GLU A 505 -3.53 12.15 46.86
CA GLU A 505 -4.19 10.91 46.45
C GLU A 505 -3.35 10.19 45.39
N ILE A 506 -2.88 8.98 45.74
CA ILE A 506 -2.13 8.11 44.83
C ILE A 506 -3.00 7.84 43.59
N PRO A 507 -2.56 8.23 42.38
CA PRO A 507 -3.37 8.03 41.18
C PRO A 507 -3.65 6.55 40.94
N LEU A 508 -4.94 6.18 40.90
CA LEU A 508 -5.38 4.81 40.63
C LEU A 508 -4.73 4.26 39.35
N GLY A 509 -4.04 3.11 39.47
CA GLY A 509 -3.44 2.40 38.35
C GLY A 509 -4.47 1.97 37.29
N PHE A 510 -4.00 1.72 36.06
CA PHE A 510 -4.84 1.45 34.89
C PHE A 510 -5.95 0.39 35.11
N ARG A 511 -5.62 -0.71 35.81
CA ARG A 511 -6.59 -1.77 36.14
C ARG A 511 -7.66 -1.34 37.15
N ALA A 512 -7.31 -0.47 38.10
CA ALA A 512 -8.25 0.07 39.07
C ALA A 512 -9.20 1.09 38.42
N LYS A 513 -8.68 1.96 37.52
CA LYS A 513 -9.50 2.85 36.68
C LYS A 513 -10.48 2.10 35.78
N GLN A 514 -10.09 0.94 35.24
CA GLN A 514 -11.00 0.08 34.47
C GLN A 514 -12.10 -0.57 35.34
N LYS A 515 -11.77 -1.03 36.55
CA LYS A 515 -12.78 -1.59 37.49
C LYS A 515 -13.79 -0.52 37.92
N GLN A 516 -13.31 0.67 38.28
CA GLN A 516 -14.17 1.79 38.68
C GLN A 516 -15.11 2.22 37.54
N ARG A 517 -14.60 2.33 36.30
CA ARG A 517 -15.44 2.61 35.13
C ARG A 517 -16.49 1.53 34.87
N LYS A 518 -16.17 0.25 35.09
CA LYS A 518 -17.15 -0.83 34.97
C LYS A 518 -18.22 -0.77 36.05
N GLN A 519 -17.85 -0.43 37.28
CA GLN A 519 -18.75 -0.34 38.43
C GLN A 519 -19.73 0.83 38.28
N VAL A 520 -19.25 2.02 37.94
CA VAL A 520 -20.10 3.20 37.64
C VAL A 520 -21.10 2.91 36.51
N LYS A 521 -20.66 2.17 35.48
CA LYS A 521 -21.54 1.81 34.35
C LYS A 521 -22.57 0.74 34.72
N ALA A 522 -22.27 -0.10 35.72
CA ALA A 522 -23.21 -1.10 36.24
C ALA A 522 -24.26 -0.43 37.15
N GLU A 523 -23.83 0.49 38.03
CA GLU A 523 -24.71 1.29 38.90
C GLU A 523 -25.67 2.14 38.07
N GLY A 524 -25.19 2.83 37.03
CA GLY A 524 -26.05 3.61 36.14
C GLY A 524 -27.05 2.75 35.33
N ARG A 525 -26.74 1.48 35.07
CA ARG A 525 -27.70 0.53 34.45
C ARG A 525 -28.75 0.06 35.46
N ALA A 526 -28.36 -0.17 36.71
CA ALA A 526 -29.26 -0.55 37.78
C ALA A 526 -30.28 0.57 38.09
N GLU A 527 -29.82 1.82 38.25
CA GLU A 527 -30.70 2.97 38.47
C GLU A 527 -31.69 3.19 37.31
N LYS A 528 -31.23 3.01 36.06
CA LYS A 528 -32.08 3.16 34.88
C LYS A 528 -33.16 2.06 34.83
N ALA A 529 -32.81 0.82 35.18
CA ALA A 529 -33.75 -0.29 35.25
C ALA A 529 -34.78 -0.08 36.37
N GLU A 530 -34.36 0.47 37.51
CA GLU A 530 -35.25 0.78 38.64
C GLU A 530 -36.23 1.92 38.32
N LYS A 531 -35.74 2.99 37.68
CA LYS A 531 -36.61 4.08 37.18
C LYS A 531 -37.63 3.57 36.16
N GLN A 532 -37.26 2.65 35.28
CA GLN A 532 -38.18 2.03 34.32
C GLN A 532 -39.22 1.14 35.01
N ARG A 533 -38.83 0.36 36.03
CA ARG A 533 -39.78 -0.42 36.84
C ARG A 533 -40.78 0.45 37.59
N LEU A 534 -40.33 1.53 38.22
CA LEU A 534 -41.20 2.47 38.93
C LEU A 534 -42.16 3.20 37.98
N ALA A 535 -41.71 3.55 36.78
CA ALA A 535 -42.56 4.15 35.74
C ALA A 535 -43.65 3.17 35.25
N ALA A 536 -43.29 1.90 35.02
CA ALA A 536 -44.23 0.86 34.62
C ALA A 536 -45.30 0.58 35.69
N ALA A 537 -44.89 0.54 36.98
CA ALA A 537 -45.81 0.36 38.09
C ALA A 537 -46.82 1.52 38.24
N LYS A 538 -46.38 2.77 38.00
CA LYS A 538 -47.28 3.94 38.00
C LYS A 538 -48.29 3.91 36.85
N SER A 539 -47.89 3.47 35.65
CA SER A 539 -48.80 3.32 34.51
C SER A 539 -49.85 2.21 34.74
N ALA A 540 -49.45 1.06 35.31
CA ALA A 540 -50.38 -0.02 35.62
C ALA A 540 -51.42 0.38 36.68
N LYS A 541 -51.03 1.19 37.68
CA LYS A 541 -51.93 1.70 38.72
C LYS A 541 -52.92 2.74 38.20
N LYS A 542 -52.56 3.45 37.12
CA LYS A 542 -53.43 4.44 36.43
C LYS A 542 -54.45 3.76 35.50
N GLN A 543 -54.12 2.59 34.94
CA GLN A 543 -55.05 1.79 34.13
C GLN A 543 -56.08 1.01 34.95
N LYS A 544 -55.81 0.68 36.23
CA LYS A 544 -56.78 0.05 37.14
C LYS A 544 -57.77 1.04 37.83
N ARG A 545 -57.66 2.34 37.56
CA ARG A 545 -58.48 3.42 38.14
C ARG A 545 -59.40 4.12 37.12
N LYS A 546 -59.42 3.64 35.88
CA LYS A 546 -60.44 3.89 34.87
C LYS A 546 -61.19 2.60 34.65
#